data_AF-A0A937U2V4-F1
#
_entry.id   AF-A0A937U2V4-F1
#
_cell.length_a   1.000
_cell.length_b   1.000
_cell.length_c   1.000
_cell.angle_alpha   90.00
_cell.angle_beta   90.00
_cell.angle_gamma   90.00
#
_symmetry.space_group_name_H-M   'P 1'
#
loop_
_entity.id
_entity.type
_entity.pdbx_description
1 polymer ?
#
loop_
_entity_poly.entity_id
_entity_poly.type
_entity_poly.pdbx_seq_one_letter_code
_entity_poly.pdbx_strand_id
1 'polypeptide(L)'
;MRRYVLILILIAIAFLTTAAYHLSNPEWIMFRKGEEYFSKKEYSAAAGYYARLLKEGFATETLLNHLGASYAATGEFEKATRIFENLIKYSSNKAAATRELANIYVMLGRFEEAIHLYQTFLQDQPNNISTRILLARALSWSGRLEEAIVEYRKALGEEK
;
A
#
# COMPACT_ATOMS: atom_id res chain seq x y z
N MET A 1 52.94 -8.19 -7.52
CA MET A 1 52.35 -9.32 -6.77
C MET A 1 51.48 -8.87 -5.59
N ARG A 2 52.00 -8.07 -4.65
CA ARG A 2 51.29 -7.64 -3.42
C ARG A 2 49.95 -6.91 -3.64
N ARG A 3 49.82 -6.09 -4.70
CA ARG A 3 48.59 -5.35 -5.03
C ARG A 3 47.44 -6.26 -5.51
N TYR A 4 47.75 -7.33 -6.25
CA TYR A 4 46.75 -8.30 -6.72
C TYR A 4 46.21 -9.15 -5.56
N VAL A 5 47.08 -9.53 -4.62
CA VAL A 5 46.67 -10.27 -3.40
C VAL A 5 45.73 -9.42 -2.54
N LEU A 6 46.01 -8.13 -2.36
CA LEU A 6 45.12 -7.20 -1.64
C LEU A 6 43.75 -7.05 -2.32
N ILE A 7 43.72 -6.91 -3.64
CA ILE A 7 42.45 -6.82 -4.40
C ILE A 7 41.63 -8.10 -4.25
N LEU A 8 42.26 -9.28 -4.34
CA LEU A 8 41.58 -10.56 -4.15
C LEU A 8 41.03 -10.74 -2.74
N ILE A 9 41.77 -10.30 -1.71
CA ILE A 9 41.30 -10.33 -0.31
C ILE A 9 40.09 -9.40 -0.14
N LEU A 10 40.11 -8.20 -0.70
CA LEU A 10 38.99 -7.26 -0.62
C LEU A 10 37.73 -7.82 -1.31
N ILE A 11 37.87 -8.45 -2.47
CA ILE A 11 36.77 -9.11 -3.18
C ILE A 11 36.22 -10.27 -2.33
N ALA A 12 37.09 -11.09 -1.74
CA ALA A 12 36.68 -12.21 -0.90
C ALA A 12 35.94 -11.74 0.36
N ILE A 13 36.41 -10.66 1.01
CA ILE A 13 35.73 -10.05 2.17
C ILE A 13 34.36 -9.50 1.76
N ALA A 14 34.25 -8.77 0.64
CA ALA A 14 32.97 -8.24 0.17
C ALA A 14 31.96 -9.35 -0.16
N PHE A 15 32.44 -10.46 -0.74
CA PHE A 15 31.60 -11.63 -1.03
C PHE A 15 31.16 -12.33 0.25
N LEU A 16 32.06 -12.51 1.22
CA LEU A 16 31.75 -13.10 2.52
C LEU A 16 30.77 -12.27 3.34
N THR A 17 30.92 -10.95 3.36
CA THR A 17 29.98 -10.07 4.09
C THR A 17 28.61 -10.02 3.42
N THR A 18 28.56 -10.05 2.09
CA THR A 18 27.30 -10.12 1.32
C THR A 18 26.62 -11.48 1.50
N ALA A 19 27.36 -12.58 1.44
CA ALA A 19 26.85 -13.93 1.68
C ALA A 19 26.36 -14.09 3.12
N ALA A 20 27.14 -13.63 4.11
CA ALA A 20 26.74 -13.61 5.51
C ALA A 20 25.48 -12.77 5.72
N TYR A 21 25.39 -11.58 5.12
CA TYR A 21 24.19 -10.73 5.18
C TYR A 21 22.96 -11.47 4.63
N HIS A 22 23.08 -12.17 3.50
CA HIS A 22 21.99 -12.94 2.91
C HIS A 22 21.59 -14.18 3.72
N LEU A 23 22.55 -14.89 4.33
CA LEU A 23 22.25 -15.99 5.26
C LEU A 23 21.60 -15.50 6.56
N SER A 24 21.99 -14.31 7.02
CA SER A 24 21.45 -13.70 8.24
C SER A 24 20.11 -12.99 8.05
N ASN A 25 19.71 -12.68 6.81
CA ASN A 25 18.49 -11.93 6.49
C ASN A 25 17.64 -12.62 5.39
N PRO A 26 17.13 -13.84 5.64
CA PRO A 26 16.30 -14.55 4.68
C PRO A 26 15.01 -13.80 4.33
N GLU A 27 14.51 -12.93 5.24
CA GLU A 27 13.27 -12.19 5.01
C GLU A 27 13.39 -11.25 3.80
N TRP A 28 14.53 -10.58 3.64
CA TRP A 28 14.75 -9.63 2.52
C TRP A 28 14.85 -10.33 1.16
N ILE A 29 15.38 -11.55 1.11
CA ILE A 29 15.40 -12.35 -0.13
C ILE A 29 13.97 -12.72 -0.54
N MET A 30 13.17 -13.15 0.43
CA MET A 30 11.77 -13.47 0.18
C MET A 30 10.95 -12.22 -0.15
N PHE A 31 11.24 -11.09 0.49
CA PHE A 31 10.59 -9.81 0.21
C PHE A 31 10.87 -9.40 -1.24
N ARG A 32 12.13 -9.47 -1.68
CA ARG A 32 12.51 -9.18 -3.07
C ARG A 32 11.82 -10.10 -4.09
N LYS A 33 11.60 -11.37 -3.76
CA LYS A 33 10.78 -12.26 -4.61
C LYS A 33 9.34 -11.78 -4.68
N GLY A 34 8.75 -11.41 -3.55
CA GLY A 34 7.43 -10.77 -3.51
C GLY A 34 7.36 -9.53 -4.41
N GLU A 35 8.35 -8.64 -4.32
CA GLU A 35 8.46 -7.44 -5.16
C GLU A 35 8.53 -7.77 -6.65
N GLU A 36 9.26 -8.83 -7.02
CA GLU A 36 9.33 -9.30 -8.41
C GLU A 36 7.93 -9.67 -8.94
N TYR A 37 7.19 -10.51 -8.20
CA TYR A 37 5.82 -10.88 -8.58
C TYR A 37 4.87 -9.67 -8.58
N PHE A 38 5.00 -8.78 -7.60
CA PHE A 38 4.20 -7.55 -7.53
C PHE A 38 4.43 -6.66 -8.75
N SER A 39 5.68 -6.49 -9.19
CA SER A 39 6.03 -5.71 -10.38
C SER A 39 5.46 -6.30 -11.67
N LYS A 40 5.34 -7.63 -11.75
CA LYS A 40 4.68 -8.36 -12.84
C LYS A 40 3.15 -8.36 -12.75
N LYS A 41 2.58 -7.72 -11.71
CA LYS A 41 1.15 -7.72 -11.38
C LYS A 41 0.58 -9.11 -11.05
N GLU A 42 1.46 -10.05 -10.70
CA GLU A 42 1.10 -11.38 -10.23
C GLU A 42 0.76 -11.32 -8.72
N TYR A 43 -0.30 -10.59 -8.40
CA TYR A 43 -0.63 -10.19 -7.02
C TYR A 43 -0.90 -11.37 -6.08
N SER A 44 -1.47 -12.46 -6.57
CA SER A 44 -1.70 -13.66 -5.75
C SER A 44 -0.39 -14.29 -5.27
N ALA A 45 0.61 -14.41 -6.15
CA ALA A 45 1.92 -14.92 -5.78
C ALA A 45 2.65 -13.94 -4.84
N ALA A 46 2.59 -12.64 -5.12
CA ALA A 46 3.15 -11.60 -4.27
C ALA A 46 2.57 -11.65 -2.84
N ALA A 47 1.24 -11.70 -2.71
CA ALA A 47 0.54 -11.82 -1.43
C ALA A 47 0.99 -13.05 -0.64
N GLY A 48 1.24 -14.19 -1.30
CA GLY A 48 1.75 -15.40 -0.65
C GLY A 48 3.11 -15.18 0.02
N TYR A 49 4.06 -14.53 -0.67
CA TYR A 49 5.37 -14.20 -0.10
C TYR A 49 5.25 -13.20 1.06
N TYR A 50 4.49 -12.13 0.87
CA TYR A 50 4.35 -11.10 1.89
C TYR A 50 3.60 -11.59 3.13
N ALA A 51 2.55 -12.41 2.97
CA ALA A 51 1.81 -12.97 4.10
C ALA A 51 2.68 -13.92 4.94
N ARG A 52 3.57 -14.68 4.29
CA ARG A 52 4.55 -15.52 4.99
C ARG A 52 5.53 -14.67 5.80
N LEU A 53 6.07 -13.62 5.19
CA LEU A 53 6.97 -12.69 5.86
C LEU A 53 6.32 -12.04 7.08
N LEU A 54 5.08 -11.57 6.94
CA LEU A 54 4.32 -11.00 8.04
C LEU A 54 4.14 -11.99 9.20
N LYS A 55 3.87 -13.27 8.88
CA LYS A 55 3.76 -14.34 9.89
C LYS A 55 5.09 -14.62 10.61
N GLU A 56 6.21 -14.43 9.93
CA GLU A 56 7.56 -14.56 10.50
C GLU A 56 7.99 -13.30 11.30
N GLY A 57 7.12 -12.28 11.40
CA GLY A 57 7.35 -11.07 12.18
C GLY A 57 8.02 -9.94 11.39
N PHE A 58 8.32 -10.15 10.11
CA PHE A 58 8.78 -9.09 9.23
C PHE A 58 7.59 -8.22 8.82
N ALA A 59 7.45 -7.03 9.41
CA ALA A 59 6.28 -6.17 9.25
C ALA A 59 6.69 -4.71 8.96
N THR A 60 7.31 -4.48 7.80
CA THR A 60 7.63 -3.12 7.36
C THR A 60 6.40 -2.43 6.77
N GLU A 61 6.36 -1.08 6.82
CA GLU A 61 5.25 -0.30 6.23
C GLU A 61 5.09 -0.61 4.73
N THR A 62 6.20 -0.73 4.00
CA THR A 62 6.20 -1.11 2.57
C THR A 62 5.61 -2.50 2.34
N LEU A 63 6.02 -3.49 3.14
CA LEU A 63 5.47 -4.84 3.03
C LEU A 63 3.97 -4.85 3.25
N LEU A 64 3.49 -4.19 4.31
CA LEU A 64 2.07 -4.12 4.62
C LEU A 64 1.30 -3.42 3.50
N ASN A 65 1.82 -2.31 2.95
CA ASN A 65 1.19 -1.63 1.81
C ASN A 65 1.08 -2.55 0.59
N HIS A 66 2.16 -3.24 0.21
CA HIS A 66 2.13 -4.14 -0.96
C HIS A 66 1.27 -5.38 -0.72
N LEU A 67 1.24 -5.93 0.51
CA LEU A 67 0.35 -7.02 0.88
C LEU A 67 -1.13 -6.59 0.80
N GLY A 68 -1.47 -5.43 1.39
CA GLY A 68 -2.82 -4.87 1.33
C GLY A 68 -3.27 -4.61 -0.10
N ALA A 69 -2.41 -3.98 -0.91
CA ALA A 69 -2.68 -3.74 -2.34
C ALA A 69 -2.84 -5.05 -3.12
N SER A 70 -2.02 -6.06 -2.84
CA SER A 70 -2.11 -7.37 -3.48
C SER A 70 -3.43 -8.06 -3.15
N TYR A 71 -3.85 -8.04 -1.88
CA TYR A 71 -5.16 -8.57 -1.48
C TYR A 71 -6.32 -7.82 -2.13
N ALA A 72 -6.26 -6.49 -2.21
CA ALA A 72 -7.29 -5.71 -2.89
C ALA A 72 -7.37 -6.08 -4.38
N ALA A 73 -6.22 -6.24 -5.05
CA ALA A 73 -6.16 -6.61 -6.46
C ALA A 73 -6.65 -8.04 -6.75
N THR A 74 -6.56 -8.95 -5.78
CA THR A 74 -7.09 -10.33 -5.89
C THR A 74 -8.53 -10.47 -5.40
N GLY A 75 -9.18 -9.38 -4.98
CA GLY A 75 -10.55 -9.39 -4.47
C GLY A 75 -10.69 -9.88 -3.03
N GLU A 76 -9.57 -10.08 -2.33
CA GLU A 76 -9.54 -10.47 -0.91
C GLU A 76 -9.71 -9.23 0.00
N PHE A 77 -10.80 -8.50 -0.23
CA PHE A 77 -11.04 -7.17 0.33
C PHE A 77 -11.00 -7.14 1.85
N GLU A 78 -11.58 -8.12 2.55
CA GLU A 78 -11.56 -8.16 4.01
C GLU A 78 -10.14 -8.29 4.58
N LYS A 79 -9.26 -9.02 3.89
CA LYS A 79 -7.84 -9.10 4.28
C LYS A 79 -7.15 -7.77 4.04
N ALA A 80 -7.41 -7.14 2.88
CA ALA A 80 -6.88 -5.82 2.56
C ALA A 80 -7.32 -4.77 3.60
N THR A 81 -8.61 -4.74 3.96
CA THR A 81 -9.19 -3.87 5.00
C THR A 81 -8.39 -3.96 6.30
N ARG A 82 -8.18 -5.17 6.84
CA ARG A 82 -7.42 -5.37 8.10
C ARG A 82 -5.99 -4.84 8.01
N ILE A 83 -5.34 -5.02 6.87
CA ILE A 83 -3.97 -4.53 6.65
C ILE A 83 -3.95 -3.00 6.65
N PHE A 84 -4.87 -2.34 5.94
CA PHE A 84 -4.91 -0.88 5.88
C PHE A 84 -5.40 -0.23 7.19
N GLU A 85 -6.33 -0.85 7.92
CA GLU A 85 -6.70 -0.41 9.27
C GLU A 85 -5.51 -0.44 10.23
N ASN A 86 -4.66 -1.46 10.11
CA ASN A 86 -3.43 -1.55 10.89
C ASN A 86 -2.44 -0.44 10.47
N LEU A 87 -2.24 -0.25 9.16
CA LEU A 87 -1.40 0.82 8.64
C LEU A 87 -1.83 2.21 9.12
N ILE A 88 -3.12 2.53 9.15
CA ILE A 88 -3.58 3.85 9.63
C ILE A 88 -3.17 4.12 11.09
N LYS A 89 -3.07 3.07 11.92
CA LYS A 89 -2.67 3.21 13.33
C LYS A 89 -1.18 3.53 13.49
N TYR A 90 -0.31 2.92 12.68
CA TYR A 90 1.14 2.94 12.92
C TYR A 90 2.00 3.52 11.78
N SER A 91 1.42 3.76 10.60
CA SER A 91 2.15 4.30 9.44
C SER A 91 2.50 5.77 9.63
N SER A 92 3.63 6.13 9.02
CA SER A 92 4.01 7.53 8.82
C SER A 92 3.12 8.23 7.80
N ASN A 93 2.60 7.49 6.81
CA ASN A 93 1.70 8.00 5.76
C ASN A 93 0.24 7.52 5.93
N LYS A 94 -0.39 7.98 7.01
CA LYS A 94 -1.80 7.66 7.31
C LYS A 94 -2.75 8.05 6.19
N ALA A 95 -2.51 9.19 5.53
CA ALA A 95 -3.35 9.70 4.47
C ALA A 95 -3.46 8.70 3.29
N ALA A 96 -2.33 8.17 2.81
CA ALA A 96 -2.34 7.18 1.74
C ALA A 96 -3.11 5.91 2.14
N ALA A 97 -2.86 5.40 3.35
CA ALA A 97 -3.54 4.21 3.87
C ALA A 97 -5.06 4.43 4.03
N THR A 98 -5.47 5.60 4.54
CA THR A 98 -6.90 5.99 4.66
C THR A 98 -7.60 6.00 3.30
N ARG A 99 -6.94 6.53 2.27
CA ARG A 99 -7.49 6.57 0.91
C ARG A 99 -7.65 5.16 0.33
N GLU A 100 -6.66 4.28 0.51
CA GLU A 100 -6.77 2.89 0.04
C GLU A 100 -7.86 2.11 0.80
N LEU A 101 -8.00 2.32 2.11
CA LEU A 101 -9.08 1.72 2.89
C LEU A 101 -10.47 2.17 2.39
N ALA A 102 -10.62 3.46 2.08
CA ALA A 102 -11.86 4.00 1.53
C ALA A 102 -12.19 3.40 0.14
N ASN A 103 -11.18 3.24 -0.72
CA ASN A 103 -11.34 2.55 -2.01
C ASN A 103 -11.81 1.09 -1.82
N ILE A 104 -11.26 0.37 -0.83
CA ILE A 104 -11.67 -1.01 -0.54
C ILE A 104 -13.12 -1.06 -0.03
N TYR A 105 -13.52 -0.12 0.83
CA TYR A 105 -14.91 -0.03 1.28
C TYR A 105 -15.89 0.22 0.15
N VAL A 106 -15.53 1.05 -0.82
CA VAL A 106 -16.28 1.18 -2.07
C VAL A 106 -16.42 -0.17 -2.78
N MET A 107 -15.34 -0.94 -2.93
CA MET A 107 -15.39 -2.25 -3.60
C MET A 107 -16.24 -3.28 -2.84
N LEU A 108 -16.34 -3.14 -1.52
CA LEU A 108 -17.22 -3.94 -0.65
C LEU A 108 -18.68 -3.46 -0.64
N GLY A 109 -19.01 -2.36 -1.33
CA GLY A 109 -20.34 -1.73 -1.27
C GLY A 109 -20.64 -1.01 0.04
N ARG A 110 -19.63 -0.80 0.88
CA ARG A 110 -19.68 -0.09 2.17
C ARG A 110 -19.49 1.41 1.95
N PHE A 111 -20.44 2.02 1.25
CA PHE A 111 -20.29 3.38 0.74
C PHE A 111 -20.20 4.42 1.86
N GLU A 112 -20.98 4.25 2.92
CA GLU A 112 -21.04 5.16 4.07
C GLU A 112 -19.70 5.22 4.80
N GLU A 113 -19.05 4.08 5.04
CA GLU A 113 -17.70 4.05 5.61
C GLU A 113 -16.67 4.69 4.67
N ALA A 114 -16.77 4.47 3.36
CA ALA A 114 -15.88 5.10 2.39
C ALA A 114 -16.06 6.63 2.36
N ILE A 115 -17.31 7.11 2.34
CA ILE A 115 -17.67 8.54 2.37
C ILE A 115 -17.07 9.19 3.60
N HIS A 116 -17.24 8.58 4.78
CA HIS A 116 -16.67 9.11 6.02
C HIS A 116 -15.14 9.25 5.92
N LEU A 117 -14.44 8.22 5.45
CA LEU A 117 -12.98 8.27 5.31
C LEU A 117 -12.52 9.33 4.29
N TYR A 118 -13.20 9.49 3.16
CA TYR A 118 -12.87 10.54 2.20
C TYR A 118 -13.11 11.94 2.76
N GLN A 119 -14.20 12.13 3.50
CA GLN A 119 -14.48 13.40 4.17
C GLN A 119 -13.41 13.74 5.20
N THR A 120 -13.01 12.77 6.05
CA THR A 120 -11.89 12.97 6.99
C THR A 120 -10.60 13.30 6.25
N PHE A 121 -10.29 12.60 5.16
CA PHE A 121 -9.11 12.90 4.35
C PHE A 121 -9.13 14.34 3.80
N LEU A 122 -10.29 14.82 3.34
CA LEU A 122 -10.45 16.17 2.79
C LEU A 122 -10.46 17.27 3.87
N GLN A 123 -10.67 16.94 5.15
CA GLN A 123 -10.45 17.89 6.24
C GLN A 123 -8.97 18.25 6.36
N ASP A 124 -8.09 17.26 6.22
CA ASP A 124 -6.63 17.46 6.28
C ASP A 124 -6.07 18.01 4.95
N GLN A 125 -6.63 17.57 3.82
CA GLN A 125 -6.19 17.95 2.47
C GLN A 125 -7.36 18.51 1.64
N PRO A 126 -7.85 19.72 1.95
CA PRO A 126 -9.05 20.28 1.32
C PRO A 126 -8.90 20.48 -0.19
N ASN A 127 -7.69 20.65 -0.71
CA ASN A 127 -7.48 20.88 -2.13
C ASN A 127 -7.20 19.60 -2.94
N ASN A 128 -7.37 18.42 -2.35
CA ASN A 128 -7.13 17.15 -3.05
C ASN A 128 -8.31 16.82 -3.99
N ILE A 129 -8.19 17.26 -5.24
CA ILE A 129 -9.19 17.05 -6.30
C ILE A 129 -9.47 15.55 -6.50
N SER A 130 -8.42 14.72 -6.50
CA SER A 130 -8.56 13.27 -6.71
C SER A 130 -9.44 12.62 -5.65
N THR A 131 -9.23 12.92 -4.37
CA THR A 131 -10.08 12.41 -3.28
C THR A 131 -11.50 12.96 -3.36
N ARG A 132 -11.65 14.21 -3.79
CA ARG A 132 -12.98 14.82 -3.97
C ARG A 132 -13.81 14.11 -5.04
N ILE A 133 -13.18 13.74 -6.16
CA ILE A 133 -13.82 12.91 -7.20
C ILE A 133 -14.22 11.53 -6.64
N LEU A 134 -13.37 10.91 -5.81
CA LEU A 134 -13.68 9.62 -5.18
C LEU A 134 -14.86 9.72 -4.20
N LEU A 135 -14.92 10.79 -3.41
CA LEU A 135 -16.06 11.08 -2.53
C LEU A 135 -17.35 11.25 -3.35
N ALA A 136 -17.32 12.06 -4.40
CA ALA A 136 -18.48 12.28 -5.27
C ALA A 136 -18.97 10.97 -5.92
N ARG A 137 -18.03 10.09 -6.32
CA ARG A 137 -18.36 8.77 -6.87
C ARG A 137 -18.99 7.85 -5.82
N ALA A 138 -18.46 7.83 -4.60
CA ALA A 138 -19.03 7.05 -3.50
C ALA A 138 -20.45 7.53 -3.14
N LEU A 139 -20.66 8.85 -3.06
CA LEU A 139 -21.98 9.47 -2.86
C LEU A 139 -22.96 9.10 -3.98
N SER A 140 -22.48 9.09 -5.24
CA SER A 140 -23.32 8.70 -6.38
C SER A 140 -23.80 7.25 -6.27
N TRP A 141 -22.91 6.35 -5.88
CA TRP A 141 -23.24 4.93 -5.71
C TRP A 141 -24.12 4.62 -4.50
N SER A 142 -24.06 5.43 -3.44
CA SER A 142 -25.00 5.34 -2.32
C SER A 142 -26.34 6.04 -2.58
N GLY A 143 -26.53 6.66 -3.76
CA GLY A 143 -27.77 7.32 -4.15
C GLY A 143 -27.90 8.77 -3.67
N ARG A 144 -26.87 9.34 -3.06
CA ARG A 144 -26.81 10.73 -2.56
C ARG A 144 -26.38 11.68 -3.68
N LEU A 145 -27.19 11.74 -4.75
CA LEU A 145 -26.83 12.40 -6.01
C LEU A 145 -26.61 13.91 -5.86
N GLU A 146 -27.41 14.59 -5.04
CA GLU A 146 -27.31 16.03 -4.81
C GLU A 146 -25.96 16.39 -4.18
N GLU A 147 -25.52 15.62 -3.19
CA GLU A 147 -24.22 15.81 -2.54
C GLU A 147 -23.07 15.45 -3.47
N ALA A 148 -23.23 14.41 -4.30
CA ALA A 148 -22.24 14.07 -5.31
C ALA A 148 -22.02 15.21 -6.31
N ILE A 149 -23.10 15.85 -6.79
CA ILE A 149 -23.02 16.99 -7.71
C ILE A 149 -22.23 18.14 -7.08
N VAL A 150 -22.49 18.46 -5.81
CA VAL A 150 -21.74 19.50 -5.08
C VAL A 150 -20.25 19.18 -5.07
N GLU A 151 -19.86 17.96 -4.71
CA GLU A 151 -18.45 17.58 -4.67
C GLU A 151 -17.79 17.55 -6.07
N TYR A 152 -18.53 17.17 -7.12
CA TYR A 152 -18.04 17.29 -8.50
C TYR A 152 -17.83 18.76 -8.93
N ARG A 153 -18.74 19.67 -8.58
CA ARG A 153 -18.59 21.11 -8.87
C ARG A 153 -17.38 21.72 -8.17
N LYS A 154 -17.19 21.38 -6.89
CA LYS A 154 -15.97 21.76 -6.16
C LYS A 154 -14.71 21.24 -6.83
N ALA A 155 -14.73 20.00 -7.32
CA ALA A 155 -13.59 19.41 -8.05
C ALA A 155 -13.31 20.12 -9.39
N LEU A 156 -14.34 20.69 -10.04
CA LEU A 156 -14.24 21.50 -11.25
C LEU A 156 -13.85 22.97 -10.98
N GLY A 157 -13.81 23.40 -9.71
CA GLY A 157 -13.55 24.79 -9.35
C GLY A 157 -14.72 25.74 -9.64
N GLU A 158 -15.93 25.20 -9.76
CA GLU A 158 -17.16 25.96 -10.07
C GLU A 158 -17.79 26.61 -8.83
N GLU A 159 -17.36 26.23 -7.63
CA GLU A 159 -17.71 26.91 -6.38
C GLU A 159 -16.53 27.81 -5.94
N LYS A 160 -16.72 29.12 -6.08
CA LYS A 160 -15.90 30.18 -5.44
C LYS A 160 -16.61 30.72 -4.23
#